data_AF-A0A0F8Z6W7-F1
#
_entry.id   AF-A0A0F8Z6W7-F1
#
_cell.length_a   1.000
_cell.length_b   1.000
_cell.length_c   1.000
_cell.angle_alpha   90.00
_cell.angle_beta   90.00
_cell.angle_gamma   90.00
#
_symmetry.space_group_name_H-M   'P 1'
#
loop_
_entity.id
_entity.type
_entity.pdbx_description
1 polymer ?
#
loop_
_entity_poly.entity_id
_entity_poly.type
_entity_poly.pdbx_seq_one_letter_code
_entity_poly.pdbx_strand_id
1 'polypeptide(L)'
;DKLVDELVGEGLVGSYGDLYRLELEPLEGLERMGRKSSENLLAGVEASKDRGLARLLGALTIRHVGARVAAVLAEIVEALRPGGTTTQVLAASIRHPEHVVTAAQLGCEVATVPAKVFRQMLEHPLTEKGRERFKADWESRPEFVEWLKALVSRQPTSA
;
A
#
# COMPACT_ATOMS: atom_id res chain seq x y z
N ASP A 1 0.35 -3.68 -24.47
CA ASP A 1 -0.94 -3.36 -23.83
C ASP A 1 -1.87 -4.56 -23.82
N LYS A 2 -2.34 -5.10 -24.96
CA LYS A 2 -3.28 -6.25 -25.00
C LYS A 2 -2.98 -7.46 -24.09
N LEU A 3 -1.73 -7.94 -24.03
CA LEU A 3 -1.35 -9.05 -23.14
C LEU A 3 -1.48 -8.69 -21.64
N VAL A 4 -1.18 -7.45 -21.28
CA VAL A 4 -1.34 -6.98 -19.89
C VAL A 4 -2.83 -6.94 -19.54
N ASP A 5 -3.66 -6.46 -20.47
CA ASP A 5 -5.12 -6.42 -20.29
C ASP A 5 -5.70 -7.83 -20.09
N GLU A 6 -5.21 -8.83 -20.85
CA GLU A 6 -5.60 -10.23 -20.69
C GLU A 6 -5.15 -10.81 -19.33
N LEU A 7 -3.89 -10.58 -18.94
CA LEU A 7 -3.36 -11.05 -17.65
C LEU A 7 -4.14 -10.49 -16.46
N VAL A 8 -4.56 -9.23 -16.53
CA VAL A 8 -5.38 -8.58 -15.50
C VAL A 8 -6.83 -9.05 -15.59
N GLY A 9 -7.38 -9.17 -16.80
CA GLY A 9 -8.75 -9.59 -17.06
C GLY A 9 -9.06 -11.00 -16.56
N GLU A 10 -8.11 -11.93 -16.75
CA GLU A 10 -8.19 -13.31 -16.26
C GLU A 10 -7.79 -13.45 -14.78
N GLY A 11 -7.43 -12.34 -14.10
CA GLY A 11 -7.06 -12.34 -12.69
C GLY A 11 -5.72 -13.01 -12.38
N LEU A 12 -4.90 -13.29 -13.41
CA LEU A 12 -3.57 -13.88 -13.25
C LEU A 12 -2.57 -12.88 -12.65
N VAL A 13 -2.80 -11.57 -12.83
CA VAL A 13 -1.97 -10.49 -12.31
C VAL A 13 -2.83 -9.40 -11.67
N GLY A 14 -2.73 -9.21 -10.36
CA GLY A 14 -3.34 -8.08 -9.64
C GLY A 14 -2.33 -7.05 -9.15
N SER A 15 -1.05 -7.42 -9.11
CA SER A 15 0.06 -6.62 -8.62
C SER A 15 1.34 -6.97 -9.38
N TYR A 16 2.35 -6.09 -9.33
CA TYR A 16 3.64 -6.35 -9.98
C TYR A 16 4.33 -7.63 -9.47
N GLY A 17 4.06 -8.05 -8.23
CA GLY A 17 4.62 -9.27 -7.65
C GLY A 17 4.07 -10.54 -8.28
N ASP A 18 2.85 -10.50 -8.81
CA ASP A 18 2.20 -11.67 -9.42
C ASP A 18 2.90 -12.12 -10.70
N LEU A 19 3.58 -11.21 -11.39
CA LEU A 19 4.39 -11.54 -12.56
C LEU A 19 5.43 -12.64 -12.28
N TYR A 20 5.98 -12.67 -11.06
CA TYR A 20 6.99 -13.65 -10.63
C TYR A 20 6.40 -14.97 -10.14
N ARG A 21 5.07 -15.10 -10.14
CA ARG A 21 4.33 -16.31 -9.75
C ARG A 21 3.56 -16.92 -10.93
N LEU A 22 3.69 -16.34 -12.13
CA LEU A 22 3.04 -16.87 -13.33
C LEU A 22 3.60 -18.26 -13.66
N GLU A 23 2.71 -19.15 -14.10
CA GLU A 23 3.04 -20.51 -14.52
C GLU A 23 2.72 -20.71 -16.00
N LEU A 24 3.31 -21.74 -16.61
CA LEU A 24 3.19 -21.99 -18.04
C LEU A 24 1.75 -22.34 -18.46
N GLU A 25 1.09 -23.22 -17.71
CA GLU A 25 -0.24 -23.73 -18.06
C GLU A 25 -1.32 -22.62 -18.13
N PRO A 26 -1.46 -21.71 -17.14
CA PRO A 26 -2.41 -20.60 -17.24
C PRO A 26 -2.12 -19.66 -18.42
N LEU A 27 -0.85 -19.45 -18.76
CA LEU A 27 -0.46 -18.56 -19.84
C LEU A 27 -0.77 -19.12 -21.22
N GLU A 28 -0.64 -20.44 -21.42
CA GLU A 28 -1.03 -21.10 -22.68
C GLU A 28 -2.55 -21.07 -22.93
N GLY A 29 -3.36 -20.88 -21.88
CA GLY A 29 -4.80 -20.71 -21.98
C GLY A 29 -5.26 -19.34 -22.49
N LEU A 30 -4.37 -18.35 -22.55
CA LEU A 30 -4.70 -16.99 -22.98
C LEU A 30 -4.85 -16.88 -24.49
N GLU A 31 -5.74 -15.97 -24.93
CA GLU A 31 -5.93 -15.71 -26.34
C GLU A 31 -4.61 -15.24 -26.98
N ARG A 32 -4.18 -15.88 -28.07
CA ARG A 32 -2.93 -15.55 -28.80
C ARG A 32 -1.62 -15.87 -28.05
N MET A 33 -1.65 -16.58 -26.94
CA MET A 33 -0.45 -17.09 -26.25
C MET A 33 -0.20 -18.57 -26.58
N GLY A 34 0.77 -18.82 -27.46
CA GLY A 34 1.28 -20.17 -27.68
C GLY A 34 2.40 -20.52 -26.70
N ARG A 35 2.61 -21.81 -26.44
CA ARG A 35 3.67 -22.36 -25.56
C ARG A 35 5.00 -21.62 -25.60
N LYS A 36 5.59 -21.46 -26.79
CA LYS A 36 6.87 -20.78 -26.97
C LYS A 36 6.85 -19.31 -26.52
N SER A 37 5.72 -18.62 -26.70
CA SER A 37 5.54 -17.23 -26.24
C SER A 37 5.46 -17.17 -24.72
N SER A 38 4.72 -18.10 -24.10
CA SER A 38 4.62 -18.25 -22.65
C SER A 38 5.98 -18.58 -22.03
N GLU A 39 6.73 -19.51 -22.60
CA GLU A 39 8.10 -19.85 -22.19
C GLU A 39 9.04 -18.63 -22.29
N ASN A 40 8.96 -17.86 -23.39
CA ASN A 40 9.75 -16.64 -23.55
C ASN A 40 9.40 -15.56 -22.52
N LEU A 41 8.11 -15.40 -22.19
CA LEU A 41 7.66 -14.45 -21.18
C LEU A 41 8.22 -14.83 -19.81
N LEU A 42 8.06 -16.10 -19.40
CA LEU A 42 8.58 -16.60 -18.14
C LEU A 42 10.10 -16.49 -18.06
N ALA A 43 10.82 -16.81 -19.14
CA ALA A 43 12.27 -16.63 -19.21
C ALA A 43 12.67 -15.15 -19.08
N GLY A 44 11.90 -14.23 -19.67
CA GLY A 44 12.12 -12.80 -19.55
C GLY A 44 11.89 -12.27 -18.14
N VAL A 45 10.85 -12.77 -17.45
CA VAL A 45 10.59 -12.48 -16.03
C VAL A 45 11.71 -13.02 -15.16
N GLU A 46 12.15 -14.26 -15.39
CA GLU A 46 13.25 -14.86 -14.62
C GLU A 46 14.54 -14.05 -14.79
N ALA A 47 14.91 -13.73 -16.03
CA ALA A 47 16.06 -12.89 -16.35
C ALA A 47 15.92 -11.43 -15.86
N SER A 48 14.76 -11.03 -15.35
CA SER A 48 14.56 -9.71 -14.75
C SER A 48 14.97 -9.65 -13.27
N LYS A 49 14.99 -10.79 -12.57
CA LYS A 49 15.30 -10.87 -11.13
C LYS A 49 16.71 -10.38 -10.80
N ASP A 50 17.66 -10.63 -11.70
CA ASP A 50 19.09 -10.30 -11.50
C ASP A 50 19.50 -8.93 -12.08
N ARG A 51 18.55 -8.11 -12.56
CA ARG A 51 18.88 -6.83 -13.20
C ARG A 51 19.26 -5.71 -12.22
N GLY A 52 19.29 -6.01 -10.93
CA GLY A 52 19.70 -5.11 -9.86
C GLY A 52 18.58 -4.20 -9.33
N LEU A 53 18.66 -3.90 -8.03
CA LEU A 53 17.65 -3.15 -7.28
C LEU A 53 17.43 -1.73 -7.82
N ALA A 54 18.48 -1.07 -8.33
CA ALA A 54 18.36 0.26 -8.91
C ALA A 54 17.42 0.29 -10.12
N ARG A 55 17.48 -0.76 -10.96
CA ARG A 55 16.63 -0.87 -12.15
C ARG A 55 15.18 -1.17 -11.75
N LEU A 56 14.98 -2.02 -10.74
CA LEU A 56 13.65 -2.30 -10.17
C LEU A 56 13.02 -1.03 -9.60
N LEU A 57 13.74 -0.30 -8.75
CA LEU A 57 13.24 0.94 -8.14
C LEU A 57 12.91 2.01 -9.18
N GLY A 58 13.71 2.12 -10.24
CA GLY A 58 13.40 3.01 -11.36
C GLY A 58 12.17 2.57 -12.17
N ALA A 59 11.91 1.27 -12.28
CA ALA A 59 10.78 0.72 -13.02
C ALA A 59 9.44 0.82 -12.28
N LEU A 60 9.47 0.87 -10.94
CA LEU A 60 8.26 0.98 -10.09
C LEU A 60 7.59 2.36 -10.11
N THR A 61 8.09 3.31 -10.93
CA THR A 61 7.55 4.67 -11.12
C THR A 61 7.19 5.41 -9.83
N ILE A 62 7.99 5.16 -8.80
CA ILE A 62 7.81 5.76 -7.48
C ILE A 62 7.99 7.28 -7.60
N ARG A 63 7.00 8.05 -7.13
CA ARG A 63 6.99 9.50 -7.25
C ARG A 63 8.26 10.09 -6.62
N HIS A 64 8.99 10.90 -7.40
CA HIS A 64 10.30 11.50 -7.04
C HIS A 64 11.51 10.55 -6.96
N VAL A 65 11.36 9.26 -7.25
CA VAL A 65 12.49 8.32 -7.33
C VAL A 65 12.85 8.09 -8.80
N GLY A 66 13.74 8.94 -9.29
CA GLY A 66 14.38 8.75 -10.60
C GLY A 66 15.59 7.82 -10.54
N ALA A 67 16.18 7.50 -11.69
CA ALA A 67 17.32 6.57 -11.81
C ALA A 67 18.47 6.85 -10.83
N ARG A 68 18.80 8.12 -10.58
CA ARG A 68 19.85 8.51 -9.61
C ARG A 68 19.48 8.17 -8.17
N VAL A 69 18.24 8.46 -7.78
CA VAL A 69 17.75 8.17 -6.42
C VAL A 69 17.64 6.66 -6.22
N ALA A 70 17.18 5.94 -7.24
CA ALA A 70 17.12 4.49 -7.26
C ALA A 70 18.49 3.82 -7.10
N ALA A 71 19.53 4.34 -7.76
CA ALA A 71 20.91 3.85 -7.61
C ALA A 71 21.42 4.02 -6.17
N VAL A 72 21.28 5.21 -5.60
CA VAL A 72 21.69 5.49 -4.21
C VAL A 72 20.92 4.61 -3.21
N LEU A 73 19.61 4.44 -3.41
CA LEU A 73 18.81 3.56 -2.56
C LEU A 73 19.27 2.10 -2.68
N ALA A 74 19.62 1.64 -3.87
CA ALA A 74 20.12 0.29 -4.08
C ALA A 74 21.46 0.05 -3.35
N GLU A 75 22.40 0.99 -3.47
CA GLU A 75 23.67 0.94 -2.74
C GLU A 75 23.47 0.89 -1.22
N ILE A 76 22.55 1.72 -0.69
CA ILE A 76 22.22 1.72 0.75
C ILE A 76 21.65 0.36 1.18
N VAL A 77 20.74 -0.21 0.39
CA VAL A 77 20.11 -1.50 0.73
C VAL A 77 21.10 -2.66 0.62
N GLU A 78 21.93 -2.69 -0.42
CA GLU A 78 23.00 -3.69 -0.59
C GLU A 78 24.05 -3.58 0.52
N ALA A 79 24.36 -2.37 1.01
CA ALA A 79 25.27 -2.20 2.13
C ALA A 79 24.66 -2.67 3.47
N LEU A 80 23.35 -2.52 3.66
CA LEU A 80 22.70 -2.74 4.96
C LEU A 80 22.04 -4.11 5.14
N ARG A 81 21.60 -4.79 4.08
CA ARG A 81 20.83 -6.05 4.17
C ARG A 81 21.62 -7.36 4.25
N PRO A 82 22.83 -7.54 3.69
CA PRO A 82 23.52 -8.83 3.72
C PRO A 82 23.85 -9.36 5.13
N GLY A 83 23.72 -8.54 6.18
CA GLY A 83 24.05 -8.90 7.56
C GLY A 83 22.89 -9.33 8.48
N GLY A 84 21.65 -9.48 7.99
CA GLY A 84 20.51 -9.81 8.87
C GLY A 84 20.14 -8.69 9.85
N THR A 85 20.30 -7.44 9.42
CA THR A 85 20.12 -6.27 10.29
C THR A 85 18.64 -5.99 10.54
N THR A 86 18.31 -5.56 11.76
CA THR A 86 16.97 -5.06 12.15
C THR A 86 16.75 -3.61 11.69
N THR A 87 17.47 -3.17 10.66
CA THR A 87 17.55 -1.76 10.28
C THR A 87 16.28 -1.33 9.58
N GLN A 88 15.63 -0.34 10.17
CA GLN A 88 14.43 0.29 9.63
C GLN A 88 14.80 1.41 8.65
N VAL A 89 14.01 1.56 7.59
CA VAL A 89 14.05 2.65 6.64
C VAL A 89 13.29 3.83 7.24
N LEU A 90 14.03 4.86 7.63
CA LEU A 90 13.49 6.12 8.12
C LEU A 90 13.31 7.12 6.97
N ALA A 91 12.05 7.47 6.67
CA ALA A 91 11.70 8.52 5.73
C ALA A 91 11.88 9.91 6.38
N ALA A 92 12.79 10.71 5.83
CA ALA A 92 13.04 12.09 6.25
C ALA A 92 12.55 13.12 5.21
N SER A 93 12.57 14.41 5.56
CA SER A 93 12.17 15.53 4.68
C SER A 93 10.69 15.52 4.25
N ILE A 94 9.79 15.02 5.11
CA ILE A 94 8.35 15.08 4.90
C ILE A 94 7.87 16.53 4.94
N ARG A 95 7.39 17.05 3.79
CA ARG A 95 6.81 18.42 3.68
C ARG A 95 5.30 18.47 3.46
N HIS A 96 4.64 17.33 3.19
CA HIS A 96 3.22 17.26 2.84
C HIS A 96 2.66 15.87 3.23
N PRO A 97 1.36 15.73 3.59
CA PRO A 97 0.75 14.43 3.92
C PRO A 97 1.00 13.34 2.88
N GLU A 98 0.94 13.71 1.60
CA GLU A 98 1.22 12.81 0.47
C GLU A 98 2.60 12.14 0.53
N HIS A 99 3.62 12.83 1.05
CA HIS A 99 4.94 12.23 1.21
C HIS A 99 4.94 11.10 2.24
N VAL A 100 4.08 11.18 3.25
CA VAL A 100 3.92 10.11 4.26
C VAL A 100 3.23 8.90 3.64
N VAL A 101 2.19 9.13 2.83
CA VAL A 101 1.49 8.06 2.09
C VAL A 101 2.47 7.35 1.14
N THR A 102 3.25 8.10 0.37
CA THR A 102 4.26 7.53 -0.53
C THR A 102 5.31 6.74 0.26
N ALA A 103 5.86 7.30 1.34
CA ALA A 103 6.86 6.61 2.16
C ALA A 103 6.32 5.28 2.73
N ALA A 104 5.07 5.27 3.22
CA ALA A 104 4.42 4.07 3.72
C ALA A 104 4.19 3.03 2.61
N GLN A 105 3.72 3.45 1.43
CA GLN A 105 3.56 2.56 0.26
C GLN A 105 4.88 1.93 -0.20
N LEU A 106 6.00 2.61 0.02
CA LEU A 106 7.34 2.12 -0.27
C LEU A 106 7.90 1.18 0.81
N GLY A 107 7.18 0.97 1.89
CA GLY A 107 7.61 0.10 2.99
C GLY A 107 8.60 0.77 3.96
N CYS A 108 8.64 2.09 4.05
CA CYS A 108 9.39 2.75 5.12
C CYS A 108 8.74 2.45 6.47
N GLU A 109 9.48 1.90 7.43
CA GLU A 109 8.91 1.55 8.74
C GLU A 109 8.79 2.75 9.68
N VAL A 110 9.59 3.80 9.48
CA VAL A 110 9.60 5.00 10.33
C VAL A 110 9.66 6.27 9.49
N ALA A 111 9.11 7.37 10.01
CA ALA A 111 9.18 8.67 9.35
C ALA A 111 9.30 9.82 10.35
N THR A 112 10.12 10.82 10.04
CA THR A 112 10.13 12.10 10.78
C THR A 112 9.12 13.05 10.13
N VAL A 113 8.03 13.34 10.82
CA VAL A 113 6.93 14.16 10.29
C VAL A 113 6.86 15.49 11.06
N PRO A 114 6.93 16.64 10.38
CA PRO A 114 6.70 17.93 11.04
C PRO A 114 5.30 18.00 11.65
N ALA A 115 5.17 18.59 12.84
CA ALA A 115 3.90 18.66 13.57
C ALA A 115 2.76 19.29 12.75
N LYS A 116 3.07 20.23 11.84
CA LYS A 116 2.09 20.80 10.89
C LYS A 116 1.51 19.73 9.96
N VAL A 117 2.37 18.93 9.33
CA VAL A 117 1.95 17.87 8.40
C VAL A 117 1.16 16.80 9.14
N PHE A 118 1.60 16.42 10.34
CA PHE A 118 0.90 15.45 11.16
C PHE A 118 -0.54 15.90 11.50
N ARG A 119 -0.74 17.18 11.87
CA ARG A 119 -2.09 17.72 12.10
C ARG A 119 -2.95 17.70 10.84
N GLN A 120 -2.39 18.09 9.70
CA GLN A 120 -3.10 18.03 8.41
C GLN A 120 -3.58 16.61 8.07
N MET A 121 -2.82 15.58 8.43
CA MET A 121 -3.23 14.18 8.21
C MET A 121 -4.45 13.76 9.05
N LEU A 122 -4.68 14.42 10.20
CA LEU A 122 -5.81 14.13 11.07
C LEU A 122 -7.08 14.90 10.63
N GLU A 123 -6.93 15.91 9.78
CA GLU A 123 -8.02 16.72 9.26
C GLU A 123 -8.64 16.04 8.03
N HIS A 124 -9.87 15.53 8.18
CA HIS A 124 -10.57 14.91 7.05
C HIS A 124 -12.03 15.38 6.95
N PRO A 125 -12.47 15.89 5.79
CA PRO A 125 -13.79 16.49 5.63
C PRO A 125 -14.94 15.51 5.83
N LEU A 126 -14.77 14.21 5.55
CA LEU A 126 -15.81 13.21 5.83
C LEU A 126 -15.90 12.86 7.31
N THR A 127 -14.79 12.97 8.06
CA THR A 127 -14.80 12.72 9.50
C THR A 127 -15.56 13.83 10.21
N GLU A 128 -15.35 15.08 9.79
CA GLU A 128 -16.07 16.24 10.32
C GLU A 128 -17.58 16.12 10.03
N LYS A 129 -17.96 15.89 8.77
CA LYS A 129 -19.36 15.65 8.39
C LYS A 129 -19.98 14.47 9.12
N GLY A 130 -19.22 13.40 9.34
CA GLY A 130 -19.65 12.23 10.09
C GLY A 130 -19.96 12.58 11.54
N ARG A 131 -19.12 13.39 12.18
CA ARG A 131 -19.32 13.87 13.56
C ARG A 131 -20.58 14.72 13.69
N GLU A 132 -20.78 15.66 12.77
CA GLU A 132 -21.98 16.50 12.75
C GLU A 132 -23.25 15.66 12.57
N ARG A 133 -23.23 14.73 11.60
CA ARG A 133 -24.37 13.84 11.35
C ARG A 133 -24.67 12.93 12.54
N PHE A 134 -23.65 12.32 13.13
CA PHE A 134 -23.81 11.47 14.30
C PHE A 134 -24.44 12.23 15.47
N LYS A 135 -24.00 13.47 15.69
CA LYS A 135 -24.58 14.35 16.71
C LYS A 135 -26.06 14.67 16.42
N ALA A 136 -26.40 15.02 15.18
CA ALA A 136 -27.78 15.30 14.80
C ALA A 136 -28.69 14.07 14.96
N ASP A 137 -28.22 12.90 14.53
CA ASP A 137 -28.95 11.64 14.68
C ASP A 137 -29.18 11.32 16.16
N TRP A 138 -28.18 11.53 17.02
CA TRP A 138 -28.28 11.36 18.47
C TRP A 138 -29.33 12.29 19.10
N GLU A 139 -29.33 13.57 18.72
CA GLU A 139 -30.28 14.56 19.22
C GLU A 139 -31.71 14.31 18.73
N SER A 140 -31.87 13.72 17.54
CA SER A 140 -33.19 13.41 16.96
C SER A 140 -33.94 12.25 17.64
N ARG A 141 -33.28 11.49 18.53
CA ARG A 141 -33.82 10.28 19.18
C ARG A 141 -33.78 10.36 20.72
N PRO A 142 -34.50 11.30 21.35
CA PRO A 142 -34.52 11.44 22.81
C PRO A 142 -35.04 10.19 23.53
N GLU A 143 -35.91 9.40 22.91
CA GLU A 143 -36.41 8.13 23.44
C GLU A 143 -35.29 7.10 23.66
N PHE A 144 -34.27 7.10 22.80
CA PHE A 144 -33.12 6.21 22.95
C PHE A 144 -32.21 6.66 24.10
N VAL A 145 -32.06 7.98 24.28
CA VAL A 145 -31.31 8.57 25.41
C VAL A 145 -31.97 8.21 26.74
N GLU A 146 -33.30 8.34 26.83
CA GLU A 146 -34.05 7.97 28.04
C GLU A 146 -34.01 6.46 28.31
N TRP A 147 -34.12 5.63 27.27
CA TRP A 147 -33.92 4.19 27.40
C TRP A 147 -32.52 3.82 27.90
N LEU A 148 -31.46 4.44 27.37
CA LEU A 148 -30.08 4.23 27.81
C LEU A 148 -29.87 4.64 29.27
N LYS A 149 -30.40 5.81 29.67
CA LYS A 149 -30.35 6.26 31.08
C LYS A 149 -31.08 5.27 31.99
N ALA A 150 -32.24 4.75 31.58
CA ALA A 150 -32.98 3.73 32.32
C ALA A 150 -32.20 2.41 32.43
N LEU A 151 -31.43 2.04 31.40
CA LEU A 151 -30.59 0.84 31.40
C LEU A 151 -29.39 0.98 32.33
N VAL A 152 -28.70 2.13 32.32
CA VAL A 152 -27.52 2.39 33.17
C VAL A 152 -27.90 2.58 34.64
N SER A 153 -29.06 3.17 34.92
CA SER A 153 -29.58 3.33 36.28
C SER A 153 -30.09 2.03 36.91
N ARG A 154 -30.40 1.01 36.09
CA ARG A 154 -30.58 -0.36 36.54
C ARG A 154 -29.22 -1.03 36.78
N GLN A 155 -28.49 -0.57 37.79
CA GLN A 155 -27.45 -1.41 38.37
C GLN A 155 -28.11 -2.69 38.91
N PRO A 156 -27.57 -3.89 38.61
CA PRO A 156 -28.02 -5.08 39.32
C PRO A 156 -27.69 -4.86 40.79
N THR A 157 -28.71 -4.87 41.66
CA THR A 157 -28.48 -4.99 43.09
C THR A 157 -27.65 -6.26 43.29
N SER A 158 -26.39 -6.08 43.70
CA SER A 158 -25.51 -7.17 44.10
C SER A 158 -26.23 -8.00 45.16
N ALA A 159 -26.54 -9.25 44.80
CA ALA A 159 -26.97 -10.30 45.71
C ALA A 159 -25.85 -11.34 45.79
#